data_AF-A0A955NJ77-F1
#
_entry.id   AF-A0A955NJ77-F1
#
_cell.length_a   1.000
_cell.length_b   1.000
_cell.length_c   1.000
_cell.angle_alpha   90.00
_cell.angle_beta   90.00
_cell.angle_gamma   90.00
#
_symmetry.space_group_name_H-M   'P 1'
#
loop_
_entity.id
_entity.type
_entity.pdbx_description
1 polymer ?
#
loop_
_entity_poly.entity_id
_entity_poly.type
_entity_poly.pdbx_seq_one_letter_code
_entity_poly.pdbx_strand_id
1 'polypeptide(L)'
;LTNSSKARLYLDLSGRNDWIAKLKRWYYGDGLYAMDTKAIIWEKGEVFNLNDLVRADSGWYLDVAFDINDRGEIVGRGYNPEENRRGFLLRPVGGGN
;
A
#
# COMPACT_ATOMS: atom_id res chain seq x y z
N LEU A 1 -24.86 -1.67 10.66
CA LEU A 1 -23.60 -2.44 10.83
C LEU A 1 -23.84 -3.76 10.12
N THR A 2 -23.39 -3.99 8.89
CA THR A 2 -21.99 -4.24 8.51
C THR A 2 -21.87 -4.07 6.99
N ASN A 3 -21.13 -3.07 6.51
CA ASN A 3 -20.71 -3.01 5.11
C ASN A 3 -19.20 -3.18 5.08
N SER A 4 -18.79 -4.31 4.53
CA SER A 4 -17.63 -5.12 4.91
C SER A 4 -16.28 -4.62 4.39
N SER A 5 -16.05 -3.30 4.38
CA SER A 5 -14.77 -2.77 3.93
C SER A 5 -13.72 -2.84 5.04
N LYS A 6 -12.65 -3.61 4.81
CA LYS A 6 -11.54 -3.75 5.76
C LYS A 6 -10.22 -3.55 5.01
N ALA A 7 -9.43 -2.59 5.48
CA ALA A 7 -8.05 -2.47 5.06
C ALA A 7 -7.20 -3.52 5.79
N ARG A 8 -6.37 -4.27 5.06
CA ARG A 8 -5.52 -5.34 5.63
C ARG A 8 -4.17 -5.40 4.92
N LEU A 9 -3.19 -5.98 5.60
CA LEU A 9 -1.88 -6.33 5.04
C LEU A 9 -1.93 -7.73 4.44
N TYR A 10 -1.43 -7.91 3.22
CA TYR A 10 -1.11 -9.22 2.68
C TYR A 10 0.36 -9.27 2.26
N LEU A 11 1.00 -10.40 2.55
CA LEU A 11 2.32 -10.74 2.06
C LEU A 11 2.14 -11.38 0.68
N ASP A 12 2.51 -10.68 -0.38
CA ASP A 12 2.55 -11.27 -1.71
C ASP A 12 3.80 -12.14 -1.83
N LEU A 13 3.65 -13.43 -1.50
CA LEU A 13 4.68 -14.45 -1.72
C LEU A 13 4.75 -14.89 -3.20
N SER A 14 3.88 -14.36 -4.06
CA SER A 14 3.76 -14.77 -5.47
C SER A 14 4.59 -13.88 -6.40
N GLY A 15 5.91 -14.01 -6.27
CA GLY A 15 6.80 -14.02 -7.44
C GLY A 15 6.82 -12.79 -8.36
N ARG A 16 7.39 -11.66 -7.91
CA ARG A 16 7.94 -10.65 -8.83
C ARG A 16 9.46 -10.70 -8.88
N ASN A 17 9.97 -11.80 -9.42
CA ASN A 17 11.22 -11.76 -10.17
C ASN A 17 10.88 -11.28 -11.57
N ASP A 18 10.99 -9.97 -11.83
CA ASP A 18 11.54 -9.58 -13.11
C ASP A 18 12.19 -8.18 -13.05
N TRP A 19 13.47 -8.18 -13.39
CA TRP A 19 14.41 -7.09 -13.72
C TRP A 19 14.83 -6.00 -12.70
N ILE A 20 14.07 -5.58 -11.66
CA ILE A 20 14.51 -4.47 -10.75
C ILE A 20 15.30 -4.92 -9.50
N ALA A 21 15.25 -6.20 -9.12
CA ALA A 21 16.10 -6.75 -8.05
C ALA A 21 17.61 -6.74 -8.39
N LYS A 22 18.01 -6.30 -9.59
CA LYS A 22 19.40 -6.29 -10.07
C LYS A 22 20.22 -5.01 -9.77
N LEU A 23 19.67 -3.92 -9.23
CA LEU A 23 20.45 -2.67 -9.09
C LEU A 23 20.48 -1.93 -7.75
N LYS A 24 19.70 -2.31 -6.72
CA LYS A 24 19.81 -1.70 -5.36
C LYS A 24 20.46 -2.63 -4.32
N ARG A 25 21.28 -3.59 -4.76
CA ARG A 25 22.04 -4.55 -3.92
C ARG A 25 23.43 -4.06 -3.48
N TRP A 26 23.82 -2.84 -3.79
CA TRP A 26 24.95 -2.19 -3.12
C TRP A 26 24.31 -1.05 -2.35
N TYR A 27 23.77 -1.28 -1.15
CA TYR A 27 24.47 -1.08 0.12
C TYR A 27 23.63 -1.76 1.21
N TYR A 28 24.11 -2.88 1.76
CA TYR A 28 23.41 -3.70 2.74
C TYR A 28 23.23 -3.02 4.09
N GLY A 29 22.08 -3.28 4.74
CA GLY A 29 21.81 -2.81 6.10
C GLY A 29 21.20 -3.84 7.06
N ASP A 30 20.37 -4.78 6.62
CA ASP A 30 19.81 -5.82 7.51
C ASP A 30 19.03 -6.86 6.71
N GLY A 31 19.58 -8.06 6.62
CA GLY A 31 19.03 -9.18 5.85
C GLY A 31 17.75 -9.75 6.47
N LEU A 32 16.61 -9.17 6.14
CA LEU A 32 15.35 -9.87 6.08
C LEU A 32 14.80 -9.64 4.67
N TYR A 33 14.39 -10.72 4.02
CA TYR A 33 13.65 -10.73 2.76
C TYR A 33 12.85 -9.44 2.63
N ALA A 34 13.04 -8.66 1.56
CA ALA A 34 12.14 -7.58 1.25
C ALA A 34 10.78 -8.22 0.96
N MET A 35 10.04 -8.49 2.04
CA MET A 35 8.66 -8.90 2.03
C MET A 35 7.96 -7.77 1.30
N ASP A 36 7.55 -8.02 0.04
CA ASP A 36 6.81 -7.02 -0.74
C ASP A 36 5.41 -6.93 -0.12
N THR A 37 5.32 -6.18 0.97
CA THR A 37 4.09 -5.89 1.67
C THR A 37 3.35 -4.79 0.93
N LYS A 38 2.10 -5.07 0.58
CA LYS A 38 1.22 -4.12 -0.09
C LYS A 38 0.02 -3.84 0.80
N ALA A 39 -0.30 -2.56 0.90
CA ALA A 39 -1.54 -2.12 1.52
C ALA A 39 -2.72 -2.47 0.58
N ILE A 40 -3.70 -3.21 1.07
CA ILE A 40 -4.90 -3.58 0.30
C ILE A 40 -6.18 -3.15 1.02
N ILE A 41 -7.27 -3.01 0.26
CA ILE A 41 -8.64 -2.88 0.75
C ILE A 41 -9.50 -4.02 0.19
N TRP A 42 -10.33 -4.59 1.05
CA TRP A 42 -11.42 -5.47 0.63
C TRP A 42 -12.70 -4.66 0.50
N GLU A 43 -13.39 -4.77 -0.63
CA GLU A 43 -14.70 -4.16 -0.82
C GLU A 43 -15.60 -5.11 -1.61
N LYS A 44 -16.82 -5.38 -1.09
CA LYS A 44 -17.85 -6.23 -1.72
C LYS A 44 -17.36 -7.61 -2.19
N GLY A 45 -16.37 -8.18 -1.50
CA GLY A 45 -15.80 -9.49 -1.82
C GLY A 45 -14.63 -9.46 -2.80
N GLU A 46 -14.23 -8.28 -3.26
CA GLU A 46 -13.08 -8.05 -4.13
C GLU A 46 -11.91 -7.43 -3.35
N VAL A 47 -10.69 -7.68 -3.83
CA VAL A 47 -9.44 -7.19 -3.24
C VAL A 47 -8.82 -6.17 -4.17
N PHE A 48 -8.54 -4.98 -3.65
CA PHE A 48 -7.86 -3.93 -4.36
C PHE A 48 -6.56 -3.56 -3.67
N ASN A 49 -5.48 -3.44 -4.44
CA ASN A 49 -4.22 -2.90 -3.96
C ASN A 49 -4.29 -1.38 -3.95
N LEU A 50 -4.02 -0.76 -2.79
CA LEU A 50 -4.14 0.69 -2.61
C LEU A 50 -3.16 1.46 -3.49
N ASN A 51 -2.01 0.87 -3.85
CA ASN A 51 -1.06 1.49 -4.77
C ASN A 51 -1.62 1.67 -6.19
N ASP A 52 -2.63 0.87 -6.57
CA ASP A 52 -3.30 0.99 -7.87
C ASP A 52 -4.46 1.99 -7.83
N LEU A 53 -4.90 2.40 -6.63
CA LEU A 53 -6.00 3.33 -6.40
C LEU A 53 -5.53 4.76 -6.10
N VAL A 54 -4.31 4.93 -5.58
CA VAL A 54 -3.71 6.26 -5.43
C VAL A 54 -3.29 6.83 -6.79
N ARG A 55 -3.21 8.15 -6.88
CA ARG A 55 -2.70 8.79 -8.09
C ARG A 55 -1.27 8.32 -8.36
N ALA A 56 -1.01 7.89 -9.60
CA ALA A 56 0.30 7.42 -10.03
C ALA A 56 1.41 8.48 -9.88
N ASP A 57 1.06 9.77 -9.94
CA ASP A 57 1.99 10.90 -9.77
C ASP A 57 2.23 11.28 -8.30
N SER A 58 1.62 10.58 -7.34
CA SER A 58 1.83 10.86 -5.91
C SER A 58 3.27 10.56 -5.46
N GLY A 59 3.97 9.64 -6.15
CA GLY A 59 5.28 9.14 -5.76
C GLY A 59 5.29 8.39 -4.41
N TRP A 60 4.12 8.05 -3.87
CA TRP A 60 4.01 7.26 -2.65
C TRP A 60 3.98 5.76 -2.96
N TYR A 61 4.67 4.98 -2.13
CA TYR A 61 4.51 3.52 -2.08
C TYR A 61 3.89 3.12 -0.74
N LEU A 62 2.71 2.54 -0.77
CA LEU A 62 1.93 2.17 0.41
C LEU A 62 2.23 0.72 0.83
N ASP A 63 2.91 0.59 1.97
CA ASP A 63 3.37 -0.68 2.54
C ASP A 63 2.29 -1.32 3.44
N VAL A 64 1.71 -0.53 4.37
CA VAL A 64 0.70 -1.03 5.32
C VAL A 64 -0.49 -0.08 5.39
N ALA A 65 -1.71 -0.63 5.37
CA ALA A 65 -2.90 0.06 5.85
C ALA A 65 -3.29 -0.48 7.23
N PHE A 66 -3.43 0.41 8.20
CA PHE A 66 -3.70 0.07 9.59
C PHE A 66 -5.19 0.03 9.90
N ASP A 67 -5.94 1.00 9.40
CA ASP A 67 -7.36 1.13 9.71
C ASP A 67 -8.11 1.91 8.62
N ILE A 68 -9.43 1.73 8.60
CA ILE A 68 -10.37 2.44 7.73
C ILE A 68 -11.60 2.85 8.53
N ASN A 69 -12.03 4.11 8.38
CA ASN A 69 -13.25 4.60 9.03
C ASN A 69 -14.48 4.53 8.10
N ASP A 70 -15.67 4.82 8.66
CA ASP A 70 -16.95 4.80 7.92
C ASP A 70 -17.04 5.81 6.75
N ARG A 71 -16.11 6.77 6.68
CA ARG A 71 -15.98 7.72 5.55
C ARG A 71 -15.08 7.20 4.43
N GLY A 72 -14.55 5.98 4.57
CA GLY A 72 -13.60 5.39 3.63
C GLY A 72 -12.18 5.96 3.73
N GLU A 73 -11.87 6.74 4.78
CA GLU A 73 -10.52 7.25 4.97
C GLU A 73 -9.62 6.14 5.54
N ILE A 74 -8.44 5.98 4.97
CA ILE A 74 -7.50 4.91 5.32
C ILE A 74 -6.24 5.53 5.90
N VAL A 75 -5.84 5.06 7.09
CA VAL A 75 -4.57 5.42 7.70
C VAL A 75 -3.57 4.28 7.57
N GLY A 76 -2.30 4.62 7.39
CA GLY A 76 -1.27 3.62 7.13
C GLY A 76 0.14 4.15 7.18
N ARG A 77 1.07 3.32 6.69
CA ARG A 77 2.48 3.63 6.54
C ARG A 77 2.94 3.32 5.12
N GLY A 78 3.73 4.21 4.55
CA GLY A 78 4.33 4.05 3.25
C GLY A 78 5.65 4.79 3.13
N TYR A 79 6.21 4.80 1.93
CA TYR A 79 7.37 5.57 1.55
C TYR A 79 6.88 6.76 0.74
N ASN A 80 7.32 7.96 1.14
CA ASN A 80 7.05 9.18 0.38
C ASN A 80 7.99 9.25 -0.86
N PRO A 81 7.85 10.27 -1.73
CA PRO A 81 8.71 10.43 -2.91
C PRO A 81 10.22 10.56 -2.62
N GLU A 82 10.59 10.85 -1.37
CA GLU A 82 11.99 10.93 -0.91
C GLU A 82 12.50 9.59 -0.33
N GLU A 83 11.76 8.49 -0.52
CA GLU A 83 12.04 7.17 0.05
C GLU A 83 12.02 7.13 1.59
N ASN A 84 11.45 8.15 2.25
CA ASN A 84 11.31 8.20 3.70
C ASN A 84 10.03 7.48 4.14
N ARG A 85 10.16 6.60 5.15
CA ARG A 85 9.01 5.92 5.76
C ARG A 85 8.17 6.90 6.59
N ARG A 86 6.92 7.11 6.20
CA ARG A 86 6.00 8.08 6.81
C ARG A 86 4.60 7.49 6.98
N GLY A 87 3.84 8.07 7.91
CA GLY A 87 2.40 7.83 8.01
C GLY A 87 1.66 8.53 6.87
N PHE A 88 0.58 7.93 6.39
CA PHE A 88 -0.31 8.53 5.40
C PHE A 88 -1.77 8.52 5.86
N LEU A 89 -2.56 9.41 5.26
CA LEU A 89 -4.02 9.43 5.30
C LEU A 89 -4.52 9.49 3.85
N LEU A 90 -5.13 8.40 3.38
CA LEU A 90 -5.86 8.42 2.12
C LEU A 90 -7.28 8.89 2.38
N ARG A 91 -7.78 9.74 1.49
CA ARG A 91 -9.18 10.12 1.44
C ARG A 91 -9.76 9.66 0.12
N PRO A 92 -10.99 9.11 0.11
CA PRO A 92 -11.70 8.92 -1.13
C PRO A 92 -11.80 10.27 -1.84
N VAL A 93 -11.42 10.29 -3.11
CA VAL A 93 -11.88 11.36 -4.00
C VAL A 93 -13.37 11.11 -4.16
N GLY A 94 -14.18 11.86 -3.41
CA GLY A 94 -15.64 11.79 -3.58
C GLY A 94 -15.95 11.96 -5.05
N GLY A 95 -16.90 11.18 -5.57
CA GLY A 95 -17.51 11.43 -6.88
C GLY A 95 -18.16 12.80 -6.84
N GLY A 96 -17.36 13.84 -7.06
CA GLY A 96 -17.85 15.18 -7.35
C GLY A 96 -18.46 15.11 -8.73
N ASN A 97 -19.76 15.41 -8.79
CA ASN A 97 -20.49 15.69 -10.02
C ASN A 97 -19.75 16.72 -10.89
#